data_AF-A0A1J7J073-F1
#
_entry.id   AF-A0A1J7J073-F1
#
_cell.length_a   1.000
_cell.length_b   1.000
_cell.length_c   1.000
_cell.angle_alpha   90.00
_cell.angle_beta   90.00
_cell.angle_gamma   90.00
#
_symmetry.space_group_name_H-M   'P 1'
#
loop_
_entity.id
_entity.type
_entity.pdbx_description
1 polymer ?
#
loop_
_entity_poly.entity_id
_entity_poly.type
_entity_poly.pdbx_seq_one_letter_code
_entity_poly.pdbx_strand_id
1 'polypeptide(L)' 'MASQIARAPASVPRVLPAVVVVGALSAVGLYVRSQLRQESRAMDRYFSQYKSPESEASRNKVFEGQPDPRKSVFNVLGW' A
#
# COMPACT_ATOMS: atom_id res chain seq x y z
N MET A 1 15.95 54.60 34.02
CA MET A 1 16.08 53.22 34.53
C MET A 1 15.35 52.30 33.57
N ALA A 2 16.06 51.54 32.72
CA ALA A 2 15.45 50.60 31.78
C ALA A 2 15.42 49.21 32.41
N SER A 3 14.22 48.66 32.60
CA SER A 3 14.01 47.30 33.12
C SER A 3 14.28 46.30 32.02
N GLN A 4 15.39 45.55 32.12
CA GLN A 4 15.64 44.41 31.23
C GLN A 4 14.75 43.24 31.68
N ILE A 5 13.75 42.90 30.87
CA ILE A 5 13.04 41.63 31.01
C ILE A 5 14.01 40.54 30.53
N ALA A 6 14.69 39.89 31.46
CA ALA A 6 15.51 38.72 31.17
C ALA A 6 14.61 37.60 30.63
N ARG A 7 14.68 37.34 29.33
CA ARG A 7 13.99 36.21 28.70
C ARG A 7 14.73 34.94 29.09
N ALA A 8 14.12 34.13 29.96
CA ALA A 8 14.65 32.84 30.33
C ALA A 8 14.88 31.97 29.08
N PRO A 9 16.00 31.22 28.99
CA PRO A 9 16.23 30.33 27.86
C PRO A 9 15.15 29.26 27.83
N ALA A 10 14.47 29.11 26.70
CA ALA A 10 13.49 28.05 26.52
C ALA A 10 14.23 26.70 26.57
N SER A 11 14.03 25.94 27.65
CA SER A 11 14.55 24.58 27.77
C SER A 11 13.77 23.68 26.82
N VAL A 12 14.42 23.21 25.75
CA VAL A 12 13.84 22.19 24.87
C VAL A 12 13.70 20.90 25.66
N PRO A 13 12.49 20.33 25.81
CA PRO A 13 12.32 19.07 26.53
C PRO A 13 13.13 17.98 25.85
N ARG A 14 13.89 17.19 26.61
CA ARG A 14 14.78 16.12 26.08
C ARG A 14 14.05 15.09 25.21
N VAL A 15 12.74 14.95 25.36
CA VAL A 15 11.89 14.04 24.58
C VAL A 15 11.47 14.60 23.22
N LEU A 16 11.57 15.91 23.00
CA LEU A 16 11.12 16.55 21.76
C LEU A 16 11.80 15.97 20.50
N PRO A 17 13.14 15.75 20.46
CA PRO A 17 13.78 15.17 19.29
C PRO A 17 13.28 13.76 18.97
N ALA A 18 13.04 12.94 19.99
CA ALA A 18 12.54 11.57 19.81
C ALA A 18 11.12 11.57 19.23
N VAL A 19 10.24 12.45 19.74
CA VAL A 19 8.87 12.60 19.21
C VAL A 19 8.88 13.05 17.75
N VAL A 20 9.77 13.98 17.38
CA VAL A 20 9.92 14.44 16.00
C VAL A 20 10.32 13.29 15.08
N VAL A 21 11.31 12.48 15.47
CA VAL A 21 11.76 11.32 14.68
C VAL A 21 10.64 10.29 14.52
N VAL A 22 9.97 9.92 15.61
CA VAL A 22 8.86 8.95 15.56
C VAL A 22 7.73 9.47 14.69
N GLY A 23 7.39 10.76 14.80
CA GLY A 23 6.37 11.41 13.97
C GLY A 23 6.74 11.37 12.48
N ALA A 24 7.98 11.70 12.15
CA ALA A 24 8.46 11.67 10.76
C ALA A 24 8.43 10.26 10.16
N LEU A 25 8.93 9.25 10.89
CA LEU A 25 8.90 7.85 10.43
C LEU A 25 7.46 7.35 10.25
N SER A 26 6.56 7.69 11.18
CA SER A 26 5.15 7.33 11.09
C SER A 26 4.48 7.98 9.88
N ALA A 27 4.77 9.24 9.59
CA ALA A 27 4.23 9.94 8.43
C ALA A 27 4.67 9.29 7.12
N VAL A 28 5.94 8.95 6.98
CA VAL A 28 6.47 8.24 5.80
C VAL A 28 5.82 6.86 5.67
N GLY A 29 5.74 6.09 6.75
CA GLY A 29 5.13 4.77 6.74
C GLY A 29 3.65 4.79 6.32
N LEU A 30 2.88 5.77 6.83
CA LEU A 30 1.49 5.96 6.45
C LEU A 30 1.35 6.41 4.99
N TYR A 31 2.24 7.28 4.51
CA TYR A 31 2.25 7.72 3.12
C TYR A 31 2.50 6.55 2.16
N VAL A 32 3.54 5.74 2.40
CA VAL A 32 3.82 4.54 1.58
C VAL A 32 2.64 3.59 1.60
N ARG A 33 2.07 3.31 2.78
CA ARG A 33 0.87 2.48 2.91
C ARG A 33 -0.32 3.03 2.10
N SER A 34 -0.49 4.35 2.08
CA SER A 34 -1.56 5.00 1.32
C SER A 34 -1.39 4.83 -0.19
N GLN A 35 -0.15 4.96 -0.69
CA GLN A 35 0.18 4.76 -2.11
C GLN A 35 -0.08 3.31 -2.51
N LEU A 36 0.45 2.35 -1.74
CA LEU A 36 0.22 0.92 -2.00
C LEU A 36 -1.27 0.56 -2.01
N ARG A 37 -2.08 1.15 -1.10
CA ARG A 37 -3.53 0.93 -1.10
C ARG A 37 -4.24 1.54 -2.30
N GLN A 38 -3.79 2.69 -2.80
CA GLN A 38 -4.35 3.30 -4.00
C GLN A 38 -4.02 2.45 -5.23
N GLU A 39 -2.77 2.05 -5.38
CA GLU A 39 -2.31 1.21 -6.49
C GLU A 39 -2.95 -0.17 -6.47
N SER A 40 -3.05 -0.81 -5.30
CA SER A 40 -3.77 -2.08 -5.13
C SER A 40 -5.21 -1.96 -5.63
N ARG A 41 -5.93 -0.90 -5.25
CA ARG A 41 -7.31 -0.68 -5.71
C ARG A 41 -7.40 -0.43 -7.21
N ALA A 42 -6.41 0.23 -7.80
CA ALA A 42 -6.35 0.44 -9.24
C ALA A 42 -6.14 -0.89 -9.96
N MET A 43 -5.15 -1.68 -9.53
CA MET A 43 -4.87 -3.03 -10.04
C MET A 43 -6.09 -3.95 -9.90
N ASP A 44 -6.74 -3.96 -8.74
CA ASP A 44 -7.94 -4.76 -8.50
C ASP A 44 -9.08 -4.43 -9.50
N ARG A 45 -9.23 -3.16 -9.87
CA ARG A 45 -10.21 -2.75 -10.90
C ARG A 45 -9.83 -3.23 -12.30
N TYR A 46 -8.54 -3.18 -12.65
CA TYR A 46 -8.09 -3.70 -13.93
C TYR A 46 -8.27 -5.23 -13.99
N PHE A 47 -7.86 -5.96 -12.95
CA PHE A 47 -8.01 -7.41 -12.89
C PHE A 47 -9.48 -7.84 -12.82
N SER A 48 -10.36 -7.08 -12.18
CA SER A 48 -11.79 -7.40 -12.14
C SER A 48 -12.46 -7.26 -13.52
N GLN A 49 -12.02 -6.33 -14.36
CA GLN A 49 -12.50 -6.21 -15.75
C GLN A 49 -12.15 -7.44 -16.59
N TYR A 50 -10.97 -8.04 -16.37
CA TYR A 50 -10.56 -9.27 -17.07
C TYR A 50 -11.24 -10.54 -16.54
N LYS A 51 -11.94 -10.47 -15.40
CA LYS A 51 -12.75 -11.57 -14.85
C LYS A 51 -14.23 -11.47 -15.21
N SER A 52 -14.57 -10.86 -16.35
CA SER A 52 -15.95 -10.90 -16.85
C SER A 52 -16.31 -12.31 -17.35
N PRO A 53 -17.61 -12.72 -17.30
CA PRO A 53 -18.05 -14.00 -17.85
C PRO A 53 -17.64 -14.22 -19.30
N GLU A 54 -17.63 -13.16 -20.11
CA GLU A 54 -17.25 -13.18 -21.52
C GLU A 54 -15.74 -13.41 -21.70
N SER A 55 -14.91 -12.81 -20.84
CA SER A 55 -13.45 -13.01 -20.87
C SER A 55 -13.07 -14.42 -20.43
N GLU A 56 -13.68 -14.92 -19.35
CA GLU A 56 -13.47 -16.30 -18.89
C GLU A 56 -13.97 -17.32 -19.92
N ALA A 57 -15.12 -17.07 -20.57
CA ALA A 57 -15.60 -17.92 -21.67
C ALA A 57 -14.62 -17.94 -22.86
N SER A 58 -14.05 -16.79 -23.23
CA SER A 58 -13.01 -16.72 -24.28
C SER A 58 -11.75 -17.50 -23.89
N ARG A 59 -11.31 -17.41 -22.63
CA ARG A 59 -10.15 -18.17 -22.13
C ARG A 59 -10.42 -19.66 -22.10
N ASN A 60 -11.63 -20.07 -21.72
CA ASN A 60 -12.02 -21.48 -21.71
C ASN A 60 -12.06 -22.08 -23.12
N LYS A 61 -12.43 -21.30 -24.15
CA LYS A 61 -12.40 -21.74 -25.56
C LYS A 61 -11.00 -22.13 -26.04
N VAL A 62 -9.96 -21.47 -25.56
CA VAL A 62 -8.56 -21.81 -25.92
C VAL A 62 -8.20 -23.22 -25.49
N PHE A 63 -8.83 -23.70 -24.42
CA PHE A 63 -8.61 -25.03 -23.86
C PHE A 63 -9.76 -26.00 -24.16
N GLU A 64 -10.70 -25.65 -25.06
CA GLU A 64 -11.74 -26.59 -25.48
C GLU A 64 -11.09 -27.80 -26.18
N GLY A 65 -11.27 -28.99 -25.59
CA GLY A 65 -10.69 -30.24 -26.08
C GLY A 65 -9.31 -30.59 -25.53
N GLN A 66 -8.74 -29.79 -24.61
CA GLN A 66 -7.46 -30.07 -23.95
C GLN A 66 -7.54 -29.85 -22.43
N PRO A 67 -6.74 -30.54 -21.60
CA PRO A 67 -6.71 -30.29 -20.16
C PRO A 67 -6.23 -28.87 -19.85
N ASP A 68 -7.03 -28.08 -19.13
CA ASP A 68 -6.65 -26.73 -18.69
C ASP A 68 -5.56 -26.81 -17.61
N PRO A 69 -4.31 -26.37 -17.90
CA PRO A 69 -3.21 -26.46 -16.94
C PRO A 69 -3.44 -25.60 -15.69
N ARG A 70 -4.36 -24.60 -15.74
CA ARG A 70 -4.74 -23.81 -14.57
C ARG A 70 -5.49 -24.62 -13.52
N LYS A 71 -6.19 -25.68 -13.93
CA LYS A 71 -6.95 -26.61 -13.08
C LYS A 71 -6.12 -27.83 -12.65
N SER A 72 -4.87 -27.90 -13.08
CA SER A 72 -3.95 -28.98 -12.71
C SER A 72 -3.64 -28.94 -11.22
N VAL A 73 -3.58 -30.11 -10.58
CA VAL A 73 -3.12 -30.27 -9.20
C VAL A 73 -1.68 -29.79 -8.97
N PHE A 74 -0.88 -29.68 -10.03
CA PHE A 74 0.48 -29.14 -9.98
C PHE A 74 0.52 -27.61 -9.99
N ASN A 75 -0.61 -26.94 -10.22
CA ASN A 75 -0.71 -25.48 -10.18
C ASN A 75 -0.91 -24.99 -8.72
N VAL A 76 0.03 -25.33 -7.83
CA VAL A 76 0.01 -24.98 -6.40
C VAL A 76 0.07 -23.46 -6.17
N LEU A 77 0.57 -22.71 -7.16
CA LEU A 77 0.67 -21.25 -7.13
C LEU A 77 -0.48 -20.55 -7.87
N GLY A 78 -1.48 -21.31 -8.35
CA GLY A 78 -2.51 -20.85 -9.27
C GLY A 78 -3.55 -19.93 -8.65
N TRP A 79 -3.22 -18.65 -8.49
CA TRP A 79 -4.15 -17.54 -8.23
C TRP A 79 -4.00 -16.47 -9.30
#